data_AF-A0A8T4XKH5-F1
#
_entry.id   AF-A0A8T4XKH5-F1
#
_cell.length_a   1.000
_cell.length_b   1.000
_cell.length_c   1.000
_cell.angle_alpha   90.00
_cell.angle_beta   90.00
_cell.angle_gamma   90.00
#
_symmetry.space_group_name_H-M   'P 1'
#
loop_
_entity.id
_entity.type
_entity.pdbx_description
1 polymer ?
#
loop_
_entity_poly.entity_id
_entity_poly.type
_entity_poly.pdbx_seq_one_letter_code
_entity_poly.pdbx_strand_id
1 'polypeptide(L)'
;MARACTPWYPTVFPEKCDACAPFSKPRCVEYCPNGVFEFRDGKAVVANPHKCVVGCTACEPICHKKAISFPKTQFASTSTKMEEKGLLRKTTCKKCGKVFWTNRESCLCFDCESNR
;
A
#
# COMPACT_ATOMS: atom_id res chain seq x y z
N MET A 1 20.04 -10.78 -27.65
CA MET A 1 19.70 -9.99 -26.44
C MET A 1 18.27 -9.46 -26.57
N ALA A 2 17.27 -10.30 -26.33
CA ALA A 2 15.88 -9.84 -26.29
C ALA A 2 15.66 -9.13 -24.95
N ARG A 3 15.94 -7.82 -24.91
CA ARG A 3 15.55 -6.98 -23.76
C ARG A 3 14.03 -7.05 -23.71
N ALA A 4 13.49 -7.68 -22.67
CA ALA A 4 12.06 -7.64 -22.39
C ALA A 4 11.63 -6.16 -22.37
N CYS A 5 10.92 -5.73 -23.40
CA CYS A 5 10.34 -4.40 -23.49
C CYS A 5 9.11 -4.33 -22.57
N THR A 6 9.29 -4.58 -21.27
CA THR A 6 8.26 -4.26 -20.30
C THR A 6 8.25 -2.75 -20.19
N PRO A 7 7.19 -2.06 -20.63
CA PRO A 7 7.19 -0.62 -20.64
C PRO A 7 7.06 -0.14 -19.19
N TRP A 8 8.13 0.46 -18.69
CA TRP A 8 8.18 1.03 -17.35
C TRP A 8 8.01 2.54 -17.44
N TYR A 9 6.89 3.04 -16.95
CA TYR A 9 6.63 4.47 -16.88
C TYR A 9 5.70 4.78 -15.70
N PRO A 10 5.89 5.91 -15.02
CA PRO A 10 4.98 6.34 -13.98
C PRO A 10 3.67 6.82 -14.62
N THR A 11 2.57 6.66 -13.90
CA THR A 11 1.27 7.26 -14.20
C THR A 11 0.89 8.19 -13.06
N VAL A 12 0.50 9.42 -13.37
CA VAL A 12 0.04 10.39 -12.36
C VAL A 12 -1.47 10.54 -12.44
N PHE A 13 -2.13 10.36 -11.31
CA PHE A 13 -3.58 10.51 -11.19
C PHE A 13 -3.94 11.94 -10.78
N PRO A 14 -4.54 12.75 -11.67
CA PRO A 14 -4.88 14.15 -11.41
C PRO A 14 -6.02 14.32 -10.39
N GLU A 15 -6.72 13.23 -10.05
CA GLU A 15 -7.77 13.18 -9.02
C GLU A 15 -7.20 13.19 -7.60
N LYS A 16 -6.01 12.61 -7.39
CA LYS A 16 -5.32 12.52 -6.10
C LYS A 16 -4.26 13.61 -5.93
N CYS A 17 -3.81 14.20 -7.04
CA CYS A 17 -2.83 15.27 -7.05
C CYS A 17 -3.46 16.58 -6.53
N ASP A 18 -3.04 17.00 -5.35
CA ASP A 18 -3.43 18.26 -4.69
C ASP A 18 -2.60 19.46 -5.16
N ALA A 19 -2.01 19.42 -6.35
CA ALA A 19 -1.08 20.43 -6.87
C ALA A 19 0.24 20.57 -6.08
N CYS A 20 0.48 19.72 -5.07
CA CYS A 20 1.39 20.07 -3.99
C CYS A 20 1.06 21.47 -3.45
N ALA A 21 -0.22 21.76 -3.15
CA ALA A 21 -0.73 23.08 -2.75
C ALA A 21 0.17 23.93 -1.82
N PRO A 22 0.90 23.36 -0.83
CA PRO A 22 1.84 24.14 -0.01
C PRO A 22 3.20 24.47 -0.67
N PHE A 23 3.57 23.82 -1.77
CA PHE A 23 4.82 24.00 -2.49
C PHE A 23 4.55 24.51 -3.91
N SER A 24 5.05 25.69 -4.27
CA SER A 24 4.89 26.28 -5.61
C SER A 24 5.39 25.38 -6.75
N LYS A 25 6.16 24.32 -6.43
CA LYS A 25 6.59 23.29 -7.37
C LYS A 25 6.28 21.89 -6.82
N PRO A 26 5.85 20.96 -7.68
CA PRO A 26 5.67 19.58 -7.27
C PRO A 26 7.04 18.94 -6.98
N ARG A 27 7.20 18.42 -5.76
CA ARG A 27 8.43 17.77 -5.29
C ARG A 27 8.88 16.61 -6.19
N CYS A 28 7.95 15.95 -6.89
CA CYS A 28 8.26 14.89 -7.84
C CYS A 28 9.00 15.39 -9.09
N VAL A 29 8.77 16.64 -9.53
CA VAL A 29 9.50 17.27 -10.63
C VAL A 29 10.90 17.65 -10.17
N GLU A 30 11.03 18.29 -9.00
CA GLU A 30 12.34 18.71 -8.48
C GLU A 30 13.25 17.52 -8.12
N TYR A 31 12.67 16.43 -7.64
CA TYR A 31 13.43 15.23 -7.31
C TYR A 31 13.85 14.43 -8.55
N CYS A 32 13.15 14.56 -9.69
CA CYS A 32 13.44 13.76 -10.88
C CYS A 32 14.43 14.49 -11.82
N PRO A 33 15.73 14.16 -11.80
CA PRO A 33 16.71 14.83 -12.69
C PRO A 33 16.46 14.54 -14.17
N ASN A 34 15.71 13.48 -14.48
CA ASN A 34 15.39 13.07 -15.83
C ASN A 34 14.28 13.91 -16.48
N GLY A 35 13.59 14.78 -15.73
CA GLY A 35 12.50 15.60 -16.27
C GLY A 35 11.34 14.78 -16.84
N VAL A 36 10.98 13.69 -16.15
CA VAL A 36 9.86 12.80 -16.53
C VAL A 36 8.51 13.49 -16.31
N PHE A 37 8.41 14.27 -15.22
CA PHE A 37 7.23 15.00 -14.82
C PHE A 37 7.31 16.46 -15.27
N GLU A 38 6.17 17.02 -15.65
CA GLU A 38 5.98 18.43 -15.96
C GLU A 38 4.84 18.99 -15.12
N PHE A 39 4.89 20.27 -14.80
CA PHE A 39 3.84 20.94 -14.03
C PHE A 39 3.03 21.83 -14.97
N ARG A 40 1.74 21.49 -15.15
CA ARG A 40 0.78 22.28 -15.94
C ARG A 40 -0.51 22.46 -15.17
N ASP A 41 -1.07 23.67 -15.22
CA ASP A 41 -2.40 23.96 -14.66
C ASP A 41 -2.55 23.57 -13.19
N GLY A 42 -1.47 23.75 -12.40
CA GLY A 42 -1.47 23.35 -11.00
C GLY A 42 -1.41 21.83 -10.79
N LYS A 43 -1.06 21.01 -11.77
CA LYS A 43 -0.97 19.55 -11.61
C LYS A 43 0.31 19.00 -12.21
N ALA A 44 0.84 17.95 -11.58
CA ALA A 44 1.94 17.19 -12.14
C ALA A 44 1.41 16.23 -13.22
N VAL A 45 1.99 16.28 -14.42
CA VAL A 45 1.67 15.40 -15.55
C VAL A 45 2.94 14.70 -16.02
N VAL A 46 2.80 13.52 -16.62
CA VAL A 46 3.94 12.78 -17.17
C VAL A 46 4.16 13.24 -18.60
N ALA A 47 5.16 14.11 -18.82
CA ALA A 47 5.48 14.62 -20.16
C ALA A 47 6.41 13.66 -20.92
N ASN A 48 7.35 13.02 -20.21
CA ASN A 48 8.39 12.19 -20.84
C ASN A 48 8.49 10.81 -20.17
N PRO A 49 7.53 9.89 -20.41
CA PRO A 49 7.53 8.57 -19.78
C PRO A 49 8.78 7.74 -20.13
N HIS A 50 9.34 7.92 -21.33
CA HIS A 50 10.53 7.19 -21.81
C HIS A 50 11.83 7.54 -21.09
N LYS A 51 11.88 8.68 -20.39
CA LYS A 51 13.07 9.08 -19.60
C LYS A 51 13.09 8.43 -18.21
N CYS A 52 12.03 7.73 -17.82
CA CYS A 52 12.00 7.01 -16.56
C CYS A 52 12.85 5.74 -16.65
N VAL A 53 13.81 5.60 -15.73
CA VAL A 53 14.64 4.40 -15.64
C VAL A 53 13.79 3.23 -15.13
N VAL A 54 13.87 2.08 -15.82
CA VAL A 54 13.17 0.85 -15.45
C VAL A 54 13.54 0.46 -14.01
N GLY A 55 12.52 0.36 -13.14
CA GLY A 55 12.68 0.02 -11.72
C GLY A 55 12.88 1.23 -10.78
N CYS A 56 12.98 2.46 -11.29
CA CYS A 56 13.04 3.65 -10.44
C CYS A 56 11.64 4.01 -9.92
N THR A 57 11.42 3.83 -8.62
CA THR A 57 10.18 4.20 -7.89
C THR A 57 10.40 5.33 -6.89
N ALA A 58 11.55 6.01 -6.94
CA ALA A 58 11.97 6.94 -5.91
C ALA A 58 11.03 8.16 -5.74
N CYS A 59 10.24 8.52 -6.77
CA CYS A 59 9.23 9.57 -6.67
C CYS A 59 7.91 9.13 -6.02
N GLU A 60 7.61 7.82 -5.94
CA GLU A 60 6.40 7.29 -5.30
C GLU A 60 6.26 7.72 -3.82
N PRO A 61 7.27 7.49 -2.94
CA PRO A 61 7.18 7.87 -1.54
C PRO A 61 7.24 9.39 -1.29
N ILE A 62 7.72 10.18 -2.26
CA ILE A 62 7.82 11.64 -2.14
C ILE A 62 6.45 12.30 -2.20
N CYS A 63 5.51 11.67 -2.91
CA CYS A 63 4.15 12.15 -3.01
C CYS A 63 3.34 11.73 -1.77
N HIS A 64 3.05 12.67 -0.86
CA HIS A 64 2.23 12.39 0.33
C HIS A 64 0.85 11.83 0.00
N LYS A 65 0.23 12.27 -1.11
CA LYS A 65 -1.07 11.77 -1.58
C LYS A 65 -0.98 10.45 -2.34
N LYS A 66 0.21 9.93 -2.63
CA LYS A 66 0.43 8.74 -3.45
C LYS A 66 -0.31 8.82 -4.79
N ALA A 67 -0.23 9.98 -5.44
CA ALA A 67 -0.85 10.23 -6.73
C ALA A 67 -0.07 9.61 -7.90
N ILE A 68 1.17 9.17 -7.67
CA ILE A 68 2.04 8.52 -8.64
C ILE A 68 1.88 7.01 -8.48
N SER A 69 1.71 6.29 -9.59
CA SER A 69 1.65 4.84 -9.60
C SER A 69 2.55 4.27 -10.68
N PHE A 70 3.22 3.17 -10.35
CA PHE A 70 4.07 2.42 -11.26
C PHE A 70 3.39 1.11 -11.68
N PRO A 71 3.73 0.57 -12.87
CA PRO A 71 3.29 -0.76 -13.26
C PRO A 71 3.84 -1.77 -12.26
N LYS A 72 2.97 -2.24 -11.38
CA LYS A 72 3.31 -3.31 -10.44
C LYS A 72 3.39 -4.59 -11.26
N THR A 73 4.52 -5.29 -11.20
CA THR A 73 4.55 -6.71 -11.54
C THR A 73 3.45 -7.35 -10.72
N GLN A 74 2.41 -7.78 -11.42
CA GLN A 74 1.15 -8.31 -10.96
C GLN A 74 1.32 -9.53 -10.06
N PHE A 75 1.80 -9.28 -8.84
CA PHE A 75 1.37 -9.99 -7.65
C PHE A 75 0.40 -9.02 -6.98
N ALA A 76 -0.84 -9.09 -7.46
CA ALA A 76 -1.96 -8.44 -6.82
C ALA A 76 -2.02 -8.99 -5.39
N SER A 77 -1.42 -8.26 -4.46
CA SER A 77 -1.84 -8.24 -3.08
C SER A 77 -3.28 -7.77 -3.12
N THR A 78 -4.18 -8.76 -3.16
CA THR A 78 -5.58 -8.59 -2.85
C THR A 78 -5.61 -7.80 -1.56
N SER A 79 -6.03 -6.54 -1.66
CA SER A 79 -6.48 -5.75 -0.53
C SER A 79 -7.78 -6.36 -0.01
N THR A 80 -7.71 -7.61 0.47
CA THR A 80 -8.69 -8.13 1.41
C THR A 80 -8.28 -7.55 2.74
N LYS A 81 -8.99 -6.49 3.15
CA LYS A 81 -9.18 -6.02 4.52
C LYS A 81 -8.39 -6.82 5.56
N MET A 82 -7.29 -6.26 6.04
CA MET A 82 -6.78 -6.61 7.37
C MET A 82 -7.83 -6.12 8.38
N GLU A 83 -8.78 -6.97 8.72
CA GLU A 83 -9.48 -6.84 9.99
C GLU A 83 -8.51 -7.37 11.05
N GLU A 84 -7.83 -6.45 11.72
CA GLU A 84 -7.18 -6.66 13.01
C GLU A 84 -8.26 -6.97 14.06
N LYS A 85 -8.92 -8.12 13.94
CA LYS A 85 -9.66 -8.73 15.04
C LYS A 85 -8.64 -9.55 15.79
N GLY A 86 -8.21 -8.99 16.92
CA GLY A 86 -7.14 -9.49 17.77
C GLY A 86 -7.19 -11.00 18.03
N LEU A 87 -6.06 -11.53 18.48
CA LEU A 87 -5.73 -12.95 18.69
C LEU A 87 -6.74 -13.80 19.51
N LEU A 88 -7.88 -13.26 19.93
CA LEU A 88 -8.88 -13.97 20.69
C LEU A 88 -9.93 -14.61 19.77
N ARG A 89 -10.05 -15.94 19.82
CA ARG A 89 -11.20 -16.68 19.29
C ARG A 89 -12.27 -16.86 20.37
N LYS A 90 -13.53 -16.74 19.97
CA LYS A 90 -14.68 -17.11 20.82
C LYS A 90 -14.92 -18.61 20.70
N THR A 91 -14.87 -19.33 21.82
CA THR A 91 -15.12 -20.78 21.87
C THR A 91 -15.98 -21.14 23.08
N THR A 92 -16.55 -22.35 23.09
CA THR A 92 -17.41 -22.84 24.17
C THR A 92 -16.71 -23.93 24.95
N CYS A 93 -16.69 -23.81 26.28
CA CYS A 93 -16.03 -24.77 27.16
C CYS A 93 -16.77 -26.11 27.16
N LYS A 94 -16.08 -27.21 26.85
CA LYS A 94 -16.68 -28.56 26.87
C LYS A 94 -17.07 -29.07 28.27
N LYS A 95 -16.50 -28.50 29.34
CA LYS A 95 -16.74 -28.94 30.74
C LYS A 95 -17.91 -28.19 31.40
N CYS A 96 -18.05 -26.89 31.17
CA CYS A 96 -19.06 -26.06 31.84
C CYS A 96 -20.04 -25.35 30.90
N GLY A 97 -19.89 -25.51 29.57
CA GLY A 97 -20.77 -24.90 28.57
C GLY A 97 -20.64 -23.37 28.44
N LYS A 98 -19.75 -22.72 29.20
CA LYS A 98 -19.55 -21.27 29.12
C LYS A 98 -18.87 -20.85 27.82
N VAL A 99 -19.36 -19.77 27.23
CA VAL A 99 -18.76 -19.15 26.05
C VAL A 99 -17.71 -18.13 26.48
N PHE A 100 -16.48 -18.28 26.02
CA PHE A 100 -15.36 -17.45 26.44
C PHE A 100 -14.43 -17.11 25.27
N TRP A 101 -13.61 -16.08 25.45
CA TRP A 101 -12.64 -15.63 24.47
C TRP A 101 -11.26 -16.12 24.90
N THR A 102 -10.52 -16.77 24.02
CA THR A 102 -9.19 -17.29 24.32
C THR A 102 -8.28 -17.22 23.09
N ASN A 103 -7.00 -16.97 23.32
CA ASN A 103 -5.96 -17.15 22.31
C ASN A 103 -5.36 -18.57 22.36
N ARG A 104 -5.72 -19.39 23.36
CA ARG A 104 -5.19 -20.75 23.56
C ARG A 104 -5.94 -21.77 22.69
N GLU A 105 -5.27 -22.87 22.33
CA GLU A 105 -5.83 -24.03 21.61
C GLU A 105 -6.71 -24.94 22.46
N SER A 106 -6.91 -24.59 23.73
CA SER A 106 -7.74 -25.32 24.67
C SER A 106 -9.22 -24.97 24.50
N CYS A 107 -10.05 -25.99 24.34
CA CYS A 107 -11.52 -25.90 24.38
C CYS A 107 -12.07 -25.93 25.81
N LEU A 108 -11.24 -25.66 26.81
CA LEU A 108 -11.62 -25.53 28.22
C LEU A 108 -11.45 -24.08 28.66
N CYS A 109 -12.40 -23.56 29.43
CA CYS A 109 -12.23 -22.25 30.05
C CYS A 109 -11.10 -22.29 31.08
N PHE A 110 -10.51 -21.13 31.38
CA PHE A 110 -9.36 -21.01 32.28
C PHE A 110 -9.64 -21.64 33.67
N ASP A 111 -10.85 -21.48 34.19
CA ASP A 111 -11.28 -22.10 35.46
C ASP A 111 -11.37 -23.64 35.39
N CYS A 112 -11.76 -24.19 34.24
CA CYS A 112 -11.87 -25.64 34.06
C CYS A 112 -10.53 -26.32 33.80
N GLU A 113 -9.59 -25.60 33.18
CA GLU A 113 -8.21 -26.04 32.96
C GLU A 113 -7.39 -26.00 34.26
N SER A 114 -7.59 -24.99 35.09
CA SER A 114 -6.87 -24.82 36.37
C SER A 114 -7.32 -25.79 37.48
N ASN A 115 -8.46 -26.47 37.31
CA ASN A 115 -9.00 -27.45 38.27
C ASN A 115 -8.86 -28.89 37.74
N ARG A 116 -7.67 -29.21 37.21
CA ARG A 116 -7.26 -30.55 36.74
C ARG A 116 -6.29 -31.19 37.73
#